data_AF-A0A0C2R2T9-F1
#
_entry.id   AF-A0A0C2R2T9-F1
#
_cell.length_a   1.000
_cell.length_b   1.000
_cell.length_c   1.000
_cell.angle_alpha   90.00
_cell.angle_beta   90.00
_cell.angle_gamma   90.00
#
_symmetry.space_group_name_H-M   'P 1'
#
loop_
_entity.id
_entity.type
_entity.pdbx_description
1 polymer ?
#
loop_
_entity_poly.entity_id
_entity_poly.type
_entity_poly.pdbx_seq_one_letter_code
_entity_poly.pdbx_strand_id
1 'polypeptide(L)'
;MKNIMKNQKGLTLVELLAVLVILAIIAAIAVPVVSNLISDSRDRATAAEALNIISAAKLGEATGTIDCSAGCDSAELADFIESRAAFETVTRGAQGWTIDGHEVNEIDGIDGTEAGIINFVDSAQE
;
A
#
# COMPACT_ATOMS: atom_id res chain seq x y z
N MET A 1 35.74 46.61 20.86
CA MET A 1 34.94 45.66 20.05
C MET A 1 35.91 44.76 19.30
N LYS A 2 35.98 43.47 19.64
CA LYS A 2 36.94 42.53 19.05
C LYS A 2 36.30 41.92 17.80
N ASN A 3 36.72 42.37 16.62
CA ASN A 3 36.21 41.90 15.34
C ASN A 3 36.67 40.45 15.11
N ILE A 4 35.71 39.53 15.12
CA ILE A 4 35.91 38.14 14.70
C ILE A 4 35.90 38.15 13.16
N MET A 5 37.08 38.30 12.56
CA MET A 5 37.26 38.07 11.12
C MET A 5 37.00 36.58 10.85
N LYS A 6 35.83 36.27 10.30
CA LYS A 6 35.43 34.92 9.92
C LYS A 6 36.28 34.44 8.75
N ASN A 7 37.06 33.39 8.97
CA ASN A 7 37.91 32.75 7.99
C ASN A 7 37.03 31.95 7.00
N GLN A 8 36.53 32.61 5.96
CA GLN A 8 35.78 31.93 4.89
C GLN A 8 36.78 31.24 3.95
N LYS A 9 37.28 30.07 4.37
CA LYS A 9 37.95 29.14 3.47
C LYS A 9 36.91 28.68 2.45
N GLY A 10 37.01 29.17 1.22
CA GLY A 10 36.12 28.80 0.12
C GLY A 10 36.33 27.34 -0.24
N LEU A 11 35.23 26.59 -0.33
CA LEU A 11 35.20 25.26 -0.94
C LEU A 11 35.66 25.37 -2.39
N THR A 12 36.54 24.48 -2.83
CA THR A 12 36.98 24.45 -4.22
C THR A 12 35.93 23.74 -5.09
N LEU A 13 35.81 24.14 -6.36
CA LEU A 13 34.87 23.48 -7.29
C LEU A 13 35.16 21.97 -7.43
N VAL A 14 36.43 21.56 -7.30
CA VAL A 14 36.84 20.16 -7.40
C VAL A 14 36.30 19.33 -6.23
N GLU A 15 36.30 19.88 -5.01
CA GLU A 15 35.73 19.20 -3.83
C GLU A 15 34.22 19.00 -3.98
N LEU A 16 33.50 20.02 -4.47
CA LEU A 16 32.06 19.91 -4.73
C LEU A 16 31.76 18.94 -5.89
N LEU A 17 32.62 18.92 -6.92
CA LEU A 17 32.47 18.01 -8.05
C LEU A 17 32.66 16.54 -7.63
N ALA A 18 33.65 16.25 -6.79
CA ALA A 18 33.87 14.89 -6.27
C ALA A 18 32.65 14.36 -5.50
N VAL A 19 32.00 15.21 -4.69
CA VAL A 19 30.79 14.83 -3.95
C VAL A 19 29.62 14.55 -4.89
N LEU A 20 29.40 15.38 -5.92
CA LEU A 20 28.33 15.17 -6.89
C LEU A 20 28.48 13.86 -7.67
N VAL A 21 29.71 13.47 -8.02
CA VAL A 21 29.98 12.19 -8.70
C VAL A 21 29.57 11.01 -7.83
N ILE A 22 29.93 11.03 -6.54
CA ILE A 22 29.56 9.95 -5.61
C ILE A 22 28.04 9.89 -5.43
N LEU A 23 27.38 11.05 -5.23
CA LEU A 23 25.93 11.13 -5.12
C LEU A 23 25.21 10.62 -6.37
N ALA A 24 25.74 10.91 -7.56
CA ALA A 24 25.16 10.43 -8.83
C ALA A 24 25.23 8.89 -8.94
N ILE A 25 26.33 8.27 -8.53
CA ILE A 25 26.47 6.81 -8.55
C ILE A 25 25.50 6.16 -7.54
N ILE A 26 25.41 6.71 -6.32
CA ILE A 26 24.46 6.21 -5.31
C ILE A 26 23.02 6.36 -5.81
N ALA A 27 22.67 7.53 -6.35
CA ALA A 27 21.32 7.80 -6.86
C ALA A 27 20.93 6.86 -8.01
N ALA A 28 21.85 6.52 -8.91
CA ALA A 28 21.59 5.62 -10.03
C ALA A 28 21.12 4.22 -9.59
N ILE A 29 21.65 3.69 -8.48
CA ILE A 29 21.25 2.37 -7.93
C ILE A 29 20.06 2.53 -6.97
N ALA A 30 20.04 3.59 -6.17
CA ALA A 30 19.02 3.79 -5.16
C ALA A 30 17.63 4.06 -5.74
N VAL A 31 17.53 4.85 -6.83
CA VAL A 31 16.23 5.21 -7.44
C VAL A 31 15.41 3.99 -7.88
N PRO A 32 15.92 3.04 -8.67
CA PRO A 32 15.12 1.87 -9.07
C PRO A 32 14.74 0.99 -7.88
N VAL A 33 15.64 0.79 -6.91
CA VAL A 33 15.36 -0.03 -5.71
C VAL A 33 14.25 0.60 -4.86
N VAL A 34 14.33 1.90 -4.60
CA VAL A 34 13.32 2.63 -3.84
C VAL A 34 11.99 2.66 -4.58
N SER A 35 12.02 2.80 -5.91
CA SER A 35 10.79 2.77 -6.72
C SER A 35 10.05 1.44 -6.57
N ASN A 36 10.74 0.31 -6.69
CA ASN A 36 10.13 -1.02 -6.54
C ASN A 36 9.60 -1.23 -5.12
N LEU A 37 10.38 -0.86 -4.10
CA LEU A 37 9.96 -0.94 -2.70
C LEU A 37 8.69 -0.12 -2.41
N ILE A 38 8.57 1.07 -3.02
CA ILE A 38 7.37 1.89 -2.88
C ILE A 38 6.16 1.24 -3.54
N SER A 39 6.33 0.66 -4.74
CA SER A 39 5.26 -0.09 -5.41
C SER A 39 4.79 -1.26 -4.55
N ASP A 40 5.71 -2.11 -4.08
CA ASP A 40 5.38 -3.24 -3.21
C ASP A 40 4.67 -2.79 -1.92
N SER A 41 5.09 -1.65 -1.35
CA SER A 41 4.45 -1.08 -0.16
C SER A 41 3.03 -0.58 -0.44
N ARG A 42 2.77 -0.03 -1.63
CA ARG A 42 1.44 0.39 -2.06
C ARG A 42 0.54 -0.82 -2.27
N ASP A 43 1.01 -1.83 -3.00
CA ASP A 43 0.27 -3.06 -3.26
C ASP A 43 -0.13 -3.77 -1.95
N ARG A 44 0.78 -3.79 -0.97
CA ARG A 44 0.48 -4.30 0.38
C ARG A 44 -0.54 -3.46 1.15
N ALA A 45 -0.50 -2.13 1.02
CA ALA A 45 -1.49 -1.26 1.64
C ALA A 45 -2.88 -1.49 1.03
N THR A 46 -2.95 -1.61 -0.29
CA THR A 46 -4.16 -1.95 -1.05
C THR A 46 -4.69 -3.34 -0.63
N ALA A 47 -3.83 -4.34 -0.50
CA ALA A 47 -4.20 -5.66 0.01
C ALA A 47 -4.75 -5.61 1.46
N ALA A 48 -4.12 -4.85 2.35
CA ALA A 48 -4.61 -4.68 3.72
C ALA A 48 -5.96 -3.94 3.77
N GLU A 49 -6.18 -2.97 2.90
CA GLU A 49 -7.46 -2.27 2.78
C GLU A 49 -8.58 -3.24 2.33
N ALA A 50 -8.31 -4.09 1.34
CA ALA A 50 -9.24 -5.14 0.93
C ALA A 50 -9.59 -6.10 2.08
N LEU A 51 -8.62 -6.53 2.89
CA LEU A 51 -8.87 -7.37 4.06
C LEU A 51 -9.69 -6.66 5.13
N ASN A 52 -9.51 -5.36 5.32
CA ASN A 52 -10.34 -4.57 6.23
C ASN A 52 -11.79 -4.51 5.75
N ILE A 53 -12.02 -4.33 4.45
CA ILE A 53 -13.35 -4.34 3.83
C ILE A 53 -14.02 -5.71 4.00
N ILE A 54 -13.31 -6.80 3.71
CA ILE A 54 -13.80 -8.17 3.94
C ILE A 54 -14.11 -8.41 5.41
N SER A 55 -13.26 -7.92 6.33
CA SER A 55 -13.48 -8.03 7.77
C SER A 55 -14.72 -7.26 8.24
N ALA A 56 -15.00 -6.12 7.63
CA ALA A 56 -16.21 -5.36 7.88
C ALA A 56 -17.46 -6.10 7.39
N ALA A 57 -17.41 -6.70 6.19
CA ALA A 57 -18.50 -7.53 5.67
C ALA A 57 -18.79 -8.72 6.60
N LYS A 58 -17.74 -9.40 7.08
CA LYS A 58 -17.83 -10.47 8.08
C LYS A 58 -18.46 -10.02 9.38
N LEU A 59 -18.09 -8.84 9.86
CA LEU A 59 -18.66 -8.27 11.08
C LEU A 59 -20.14 -7.96 10.89
N GLY A 60 -20.51 -7.36 9.76
CA GLY A 60 -21.90 -7.08 9.41
C GLY A 60 -22.75 -8.35 9.37
N GLU A 61 -22.28 -9.41 8.71
CA GLU A 61 -22.97 -10.70 8.72
C GLU A 61 -23.05 -11.32 10.12
N ALA A 62 -21.96 -11.25 10.90
CA ALA A 62 -21.94 -11.78 12.27
C ALA A 62 -22.94 -11.08 13.20
N THR A 63 -23.23 -9.79 12.94
CA THR A 63 -24.28 -9.06 13.65
C THR A 63 -25.70 -9.36 13.14
N GLY A 64 -25.83 -10.03 11.99
CA GLY A 64 -27.11 -10.33 11.35
C GLY A 64 -27.76 -9.14 10.65
N THR A 65 -26.99 -8.07 10.39
CA THR A 65 -27.51 -6.82 9.79
C THR A 65 -27.50 -6.88 8.26
N ILE A 66 -26.55 -7.62 7.68
CA ILE A 66 -26.37 -7.81 6.23
C ILE A 66 -26.18 -9.30 5.91
N ASP A 67 -26.45 -9.71 4.67
CA ASP A 67 -26.10 -11.04 4.13
C ASP A 67 -25.41 -10.84 2.78
N CYS A 68 -24.11 -11.15 2.73
CA CYS A 68 -23.27 -10.94 1.56
C CYS A 68 -23.20 -12.19 0.67
N SER A 69 -24.14 -13.14 0.82
CA SER A 69 -24.23 -14.33 -0.04
C SER A 69 -24.51 -14.00 -1.52
N ALA A 70 -25.16 -12.85 -1.79
CA ALA A 70 -25.39 -12.32 -3.13
C ALA A 70 -24.45 -11.16 -3.52
N GLY A 71 -23.47 -10.86 -2.67
CA GLY A 71 -22.63 -9.67 -2.76
C GLY A 71 -23.19 -8.50 -1.95
N CYS A 72 -22.30 -7.78 -1.26
CA CYS A 72 -22.61 -6.54 -0.56
C CYS A 72 -21.82 -5.37 -1.16
N ASP A 73 -22.50 -4.26 -1.43
CA ASP A 73 -21.87 -3.06 -1.96
C ASP A 73 -21.42 -2.07 -0.85
N SER A 74 -20.84 -0.94 -1.24
CA SER A 74 -20.36 0.08 -0.30
C SER A 74 -21.48 0.76 0.49
N ALA A 75 -22.71 0.78 -0.02
CA ALA A 75 -23.85 1.38 0.68
C ALA A 75 -24.35 0.45 1.80
N GLU A 76 -24.38 -0.86 1.55
CA GLU A 76 -24.73 -1.87 2.54
C GLU A 76 -23.68 -1.98 3.66
N LEU A 77 -22.41 -1.73 3.33
CA LEU A 77 -21.32 -1.70 4.31
C LEU A 77 -21.10 -0.34 4.99
N ALA A 78 -21.87 0.69 4.68
CA ALA A 78 -21.59 2.07 5.12
C ALA A 78 -21.53 2.26 6.65
N ASP A 79 -22.17 1.38 7.42
CA ASP A 79 -22.13 1.40 8.89
C ASP A 79 -20.86 0.73 9.47
N PHE A 80 -20.09 0.01 8.65
CA PHE A 80 -18.93 -0.78 9.06
C PHE A 80 -17.60 -0.29 8.47
N ILE A 81 -17.63 0.43 7.35
CA ILE A 81 -16.45 1.00 6.70
C ILE A 81 -16.61 2.51 6.48
N GLU A 82 -15.50 3.24 6.43
CA GLU A 82 -15.55 4.64 6.02
C GLU A 82 -15.87 4.74 4.52
N SER A 83 -16.74 5.69 4.14
CA SER A 83 -17.43 5.76 2.84
C SER A 83 -16.56 6.05 1.61
N ARG A 84 -15.25 5.83 1.69
CA ARG A 84 -14.26 6.13 0.64
C ARG A 84 -13.55 4.90 0.09
N ALA A 85 -13.82 3.71 0.63
CA ALA A 85 -13.32 2.47 0.05
C ALA A 85 -13.95 2.25 -1.35
N ALA A 86 -13.11 2.15 -2.37
CA ALA A 86 -13.54 1.93 -3.75
C ALA A 86 -13.51 0.43 -4.07
N PHE A 87 -14.67 -0.22 -4.05
CA PHE A 87 -14.90 -1.60 -4.46
C PHE A 87 -16.30 -1.72 -5.06
N GLU A 88 -16.54 -2.76 -5.85
CA GLU A 88 -17.86 -3.02 -6.44
C GLU A 88 -18.70 -3.92 -5.52
N THR A 89 -18.16 -5.06 -5.10
CA THR A 89 -18.88 -6.00 -4.25
C THR A 89 -17.94 -6.83 -3.38
N VAL A 90 -18.41 -7.17 -2.18
CA VAL A 90 -17.82 -8.21 -1.33
C VAL A 90 -18.80 -9.37 -1.26
N THR A 91 -18.36 -10.56 -1.67
CA THR A 91 -19.23 -11.74 -1.73
C THR A 91 -18.74 -12.83 -0.79
N ARG A 92 -19.67 -13.40 0.00
CA ARG A 92 -19.43 -14.62 0.76
C ARG A 92 -19.76 -15.83 -0.11
N GLY A 93 -18.71 -16.51 -0.60
CA GLY A 93 -18.80 -17.76 -1.34
C GLY A 93 -18.75 -19.01 -0.45
N ALA A 94 -18.86 -20.18 -1.08
CA ALA A 94 -18.78 -21.48 -0.39
C ALA A 94 -17.39 -21.81 0.16
N GLN A 95 -16.33 -21.20 -0.40
CA GLN A 95 -14.93 -21.49 -0.08
C GLN A 95 -14.20 -20.31 0.58
N GLY A 96 -14.92 -19.22 0.88
CA GLY A 96 -14.33 -18.02 1.47
C GLY A 96 -14.98 -16.74 0.98
N TRP A 97 -14.32 -15.62 1.27
CA TRP A 97 -14.77 -14.28 0.88
C TRP A 97 -14.01 -13.81 -0.35
N THR A 98 -14.69 -13.08 -1.23
CA THR A 98 -14.10 -12.44 -2.40
C THR A 98 -14.43 -10.95 -2.39
N ILE A 99 -13.52 -10.15 -2.89
CA ILE A 99 -13.75 -8.74 -3.18
C ILE A 99 -13.55 -8.52 -4.68
N ASP A 100 -14.50 -7.82 -5.29
CA ASP A 100 -14.50 -7.50 -6.72
C ASP A 100 -14.57 -5.97 -6.91
N GLY A 101 -13.96 -5.50 -8.00
CA GLY A 101 -13.91 -4.08 -8.35
C GLY A 101 -13.03 -3.22 -7.44
N HIS A 102 -12.15 -3.83 -6.65
CA HIS A 102 -11.15 -3.15 -5.82
C HIS A 102 -9.78 -3.16 -6.51
N GLU A 103 -8.92 -2.18 -6.23
CA GLU A 103 -7.58 -2.08 -6.83
C GLU A 103 -6.72 -3.33 -6.61
N VAL A 104 -7.00 -4.10 -5.55
CA VAL A 104 -6.33 -5.39 -5.26
C VAL A 104 -6.51 -6.43 -6.37
N ASN A 105 -7.59 -6.35 -7.14
CA ASN A 105 -7.86 -7.26 -8.26
C ASN A 105 -6.96 -6.97 -9.48
N GLU A 106 -6.30 -5.81 -9.50
CA GLU A 106 -5.37 -5.40 -10.57
C GLU A 106 -3.90 -5.74 -10.25
N ILE A 107 -3.61 -6.19 -9.02
CA ILE A 107 -2.26 -6.54 -8.57
C ILE A 107 -1.89 -7.93 -9.12
N ASP A 108 -0.71 -8.02 -9.73
CA ASP A 108 -0.21 -9.28 -10.30
C ASP A 108 -0.03 -10.36 -9.22
N GLY A 109 -0.55 -11.56 -9.47
CA GLY A 109 -0.46 -12.70 -8.55
C GLY A 109 -1.51 -12.74 -7.43
N ILE A 110 -2.52 -11.85 -7.43
CA ILE A 110 -3.65 -11.88 -6.47
C ILE A 110 -4.95 -12.20 -7.22
N ASP A 111 -5.80 -13.06 -6.65
CA ASP A 111 -7.05 -13.54 -7.28
C ASP A 111 -8.33 -12.93 -6.68
N GLY A 112 -8.22 -11.84 -5.91
CA GLY A 112 -9.36 -11.17 -5.24
C GLY A 112 -10.00 -11.98 -4.11
N THR A 113 -9.55 -13.22 -3.89
CA THR A 113 -10.03 -14.05 -2.79
C THR A 113 -9.33 -13.64 -1.49
N GLU A 114 -10.02 -13.74 -0.36
CA GLU A 114 -9.43 -13.49 0.95
C GLU A 114 -8.16 -14.33 1.17
N ALA A 115 -8.18 -15.60 0.76
CA ALA A 115 -7.04 -16.50 0.89
C ALA A 115 -5.85 -16.03 0.03
N GLY A 116 -6.10 -15.63 -1.22
CA GLY A 116 -5.07 -15.09 -2.11
C GLY A 116 -4.47 -13.79 -1.58
N ILE A 117 -5.30 -12.89 -1.06
CA ILE A 117 -4.85 -11.62 -0.46
C ILE A 117 -4.03 -11.87 0.81
N ILE A 118 -4.45 -12.80 1.68
CA ILE A 118 -3.67 -13.18 2.87
C ILE A 118 -2.32 -13.77 2.47
N ASN A 119 -2.29 -14.71 1.51
CA ASN A 119 -1.05 -15.31 1.03
C ASN A 119 -0.09 -14.27 0.47
N PHE A 120 -0.60 -13.27 -0.27
CA PHE A 120 0.21 -12.16 -0.76
C PHE A 120 0.82 -11.34 0.38
N VAL A 121 0.02 -10.94 1.37
CA VAL A 121 0.49 -10.16 2.53
C VAL A 121 1.51 -10.94 3.37
N ASP A 122 1.32 -12.26 3.53
CA ASP A 122 2.22 -13.12 4.30
C ASP A 122 3.53 -13.41 3.57
N SER A 123 3.51 -13.63 2.25
CA SER A 123 4.72 -13.84 1.42
C SER A 123 5.73 -12.69 1.50
N ALA A 124 5.23 -11.56 1.99
CA ALA A 124 5.88 -10.28 2.07
C ALA A 124 6.64 -10.07 3.39
N GLN A 125 6.42 -10.93 4.40
CA GLN A 125 7.05 -10.91 5.73
C GLN A 125 8.31 -11.80 5.82
N GLU A 126 8.61 -12.59 4.78
CA GLU A 126 9.81 -13.44 4.66
C GLU A 126 11.00 -12.73 3.98
#